data_AF-A0A352RKM3-F1
#
_entry.id   AF-A0A352RKM3-F1
#
_cell.length_a   1.000
_cell.length_b   1.000
_cell.length_c   1.000
_cell.angle_alpha   90.00
_cell.angle_beta   90.00
_cell.angle_gamma   90.00
#
_symmetry.space_group_name_H-M   'P 1'
#
loop_
_entity.id
_entity.type
_entity.pdbx_description
1 polymer ?
#
loop_
_entity_poly.entity_id
_entity_poly.type
_entity_poly.pdbx_seq_one_letter_code
_entity_poly.pdbx_strand_id
1 'polypeptide(L)'
;TWLDEFRNYAPELLAVFENATVDGKKLADPEVIRKIYQSIESDSIDYALLEKSKRVAVLPVDMEWSDLGSWESIYQVSEKDKQGNVIRGNVISHETHNCLIFSSKKLVTSIGVENLIIVETDDA
;
A
#
# COMPACT_ATOMS: atom_id res chain seq x y z
N THR A 1 15.32 -22.66 -6.31
CA THR A 1 14.23 -22.03 -7.07
C THR A 1 13.32 -21.28 -6.11
N TRP A 2 12.34 -20.51 -6.57
CA TRP A 2 11.39 -19.82 -5.69
C TRP A 2 10.73 -20.77 -4.67
N LEU A 3 10.22 -21.93 -5.11
CA LEU A 3 9.63 -22.94 -4.22
C LEU A 3 10.64 -23.55 -3.23
N ASP A 4 11.92 -23.67 -3.62
CA ASP A 4 12.94 -24.17 -2.70
C ASP A 4 13.24 -23.16 -1.57
N GLU A 5 13.13 -21.85 -1.82
CA GLU A 5 13.26 -20.86 -0.75
C GLU A 5 12.11 -21.03 0.26
N PHE A 6 10.86 -21.23 -0.20
CA PHE A 6 9.74 -21.53 0.69
C PHE A 6 9.95 -22.82 1.48
N ARG A 7 10.47 -23.88 0.87
CA ARG A 7 10.80 -25.13 1.60
C ARG A 7 11.77 -24.90 2.75
N ASN A 8 12.72 -23.97 2.59
CA ASN A 8 13.75 -23.72 3.59
C ASN A 8 13.30 -22.74 4.69
N TYR A 9 12.48 -21.74 4.34
CA TYR A 9 12.21 -20.59 5.22
C TYR A 9 10.75 -20.42 5.63
N ALA A 10 9.81 -21.02 4.89
CA ALA A 10 8.38 -21.02 5.18
C ALA A 10 7.72 -22.39 4.81
N PRO A 11 8.24 -23.52 5.35
CA PRO A 11 7.79 -24.85 4.94
C PRO A 11 6.33 -25.14 5.30
N GLU A 12 5.84 -24.61 6.43
CA GLU A 12 4.46 -24.78 6.87
C GLU A 12 3.48 -24.13 5.90
N LEU A 13 3.80 -22.91 5.44
CA LEU A 13 3.01 -22.21 4.44
C LEU A 13 2.95 -22.99 3.12
N LEU A 14 4.10 -23.49 2.63
CA LEU A 14 4.15 -24.27 1.39
C LEU A 14 3.33 -25.58 1.50
N ALA A 15 3.41 -26.26 2.65
CA ALA A 15 2.72 -27.52 2.87
C ALA A 15 1.19 -27.39 2.74
N VAL A 16 0.60 -26.26 3.12
CA VAL A 16 -0.85 -26.03 2.95
C VAL A 16 -1.25 -26.07 1.47
N PHE A 17 -0.46 -25.44 0.60
CA PHE A 17 -0.73 -25.42 -0.84
C PHE A 17 -0.44 -26.78 -1.49
N GLU A 18 0.65 -27.46 -1.10
CA GLU A 18 0.99 -28.79 -1.61
C GLU A 18 -0.09 -29.81 -1.21
N ASN A 19 -0.56 -29.81 0.04
CA ASN A 19 -1.62 -30.72 0.49
C ASN A 19 -2.96 -30.49 -0.24
N ALA A 20 -3.31 -29.23 -0.53
CA ALA A 20 -4.52 -28.91 -1.26
C ALA A 20 -4.50 -29.35 -2.73
N THR A 21 -3.30 -29.48 -3.33
CA THR A 21 -3.15 -30.02 -4.69
C THR A 21 -3.25 -31.54 -4.78
N VAL A 22 -2.94 -32.24 -3.68
CA VAL A 22 -2.90 -33.72 -3.65
C VAL A 22 -4.30 -34.33 -3.64
N ASP A 23 -5.32 -33.61 -3.18
CA ASP A 23 -6.72 -34.07 -3.12
C ASP A 23 -7.48 -34.06 -4.46
N GLY A 24 -6.78 -34.02 -5.59
CA GLY A 24 -7.38 -34.04 -6.94
C GLY A 24 -8.17 -32.78 -7.30
N LYS A 25 -8.17 -31.76 -6.43
CA LYS A 25 -8.78 -30.47 -6.69
C LYS A 25 -7.75 -29.52 -7.27
N LYS A 26 -8.13 -28.80 -8.33
CA LYS A 26 -7.25 -27.83 -8.97
C LYS A 26 -7.13 -26.60 -8.06
N LEU A 27 -5.93 -26.05 -7.91
CA LEU A 27 -5.67 -24.74 -7.27
C LEU A 27 -6.40 -23.54 -7.94
N ALA A 28 -7.27 -23.80 -8.91
CA ALA A 28 -8.16 -22.82 -9.51
C ALA A 28 -9.60 -22.88 -8.96
N ASP A 29 -9.92 -23.88 -8.12
CA ASP A 29 -11.23 -23.96 -7.47
C ASP A 29 -11.33 -22.92 -6.33
N PRO A 30 -12.27 -21.95 -6.41
CA PRO A 30 -12.43 -20.93 -5.38
C PRO A 30 -12.66 -21.49 -3.97
N GLU A 31 -13.33 -22.63 -3.84
CA GLU A 31 -13.59 -23.24 -2.53
C GLU A 31 -12.34 -23.84 -1.91
N VAL A 32 -11.41 -24.32 -2.74
CA VAL A 32 -10.09 -24.78 -2.28
C VAL A 32 -9.24 -23.61 -1.86
N ILE A 33 -9.17 -22.56 -2.69
CA ILE A 33 -8.44 -21.33 -2.37
C ILE A 33 -8.94 -20.74 -1.05
N ARG A 34 -10.27 -20.65 -0.87
CA ARG A 34 -10.89 -20.14 0.37
C ARG A 34 -10.44 -20.92 1.60
N LYS A 35 -10.43 -22.25 1.53
CA LYS A 35 -9.98 -23.11 2.65
C LYS A 35 -8.50 -22.94 2.95
N ILE A 36 -7.65 -22.86 1.93
CA ILE A 36 -6.21 -22.59 2.09
C ILE A 36 -6.02 -21.27 2.81
N TYR A 37 -6.62 -20.18 2.31
CA TYR A 37 -6.45 -18.83 2.87
C TYR A 37 -7.02 -18.69 4.30
N GLN A 38 -8.03 -19.48 4.66
CA GLN A 38 -8.54 -19.54 6.05
C GLN A 38 -7.62 -20.30 7.01
N SER A 39 -6.72 -21.14 6.49
CA SER A 39 -5.85 -22.01 7.29
C SER A 39 -4.42 -21.50 7.45
N ILE A 40 -4.04 -20.46 6.73
CA ILE A 40 -2.71 -19.84 6.80
C ILE A 40 -2.74 -18.60 7.68
N GLU A 41 -1.61 -18.33 8.34
CA GLU A 41 -1.40 -17.06 9.03
C GLU A 41 -1.15 -15.93 8.02
N SER A 42 -1.63 -14.73 8.35
CA SER A 42 -1.37 -13.54 7.55
C SER A 42 0.01 -12.99 7.89
N ASP A 43 0.98 -13.22 7.01
CA ASP A 43 2.35 -12.68 7.11
C ASP A 43 2.79 -12.08 5.77
N SER A 44 3.71 -11.10 5.81
CA SER A 44 4.28 -10.51 4.59
C SER A 44 5.32 -11.45 3.99
N ILE A 45 5.50 -11.38 2.68
CA ILE A 45 6.56 -12.14 2.00
C ILE A 45 7.96 -11.70 2.46
N ASP A 46 8.09 -10.43 2.84
CA ASP A 46 9.33 -9.84 3.35
C ASP A 46 9.80 -10.58 4.61
N TYR A 47 8.93 -10.71 5.61
CA TYR A 47 9.23 -11.42 6.86
C TYR A 47 9.24 -12.94 6.68
N ALA A 48 8.26 -13.48 5.95
CA ALA A 48 8.13 -14.92 5.77
C ALA A 48 9.35 -15.51 5.03
N LEU A 49 9.90 -14.78 4.05
CA LEU A 49 10.89 -15.30 3.12
C LEU A 49 12.10 -14.38 2.86
N LEU A 50 11.87 -13.15 2.41
CA LEU A 50 12.94 -12.34 1.79
C LEU A 50 14.05 -11.94 2.78
N GLU A 51 13.70 -11.62 4.03
CA GLU A 51 14.68 -11.29 5.07
C GLU A 51 15.53 -12.49 5.50
N LYS A 52 15.05 -13.72 5.29
CA LYS A 52 15.71 -14.97 5.71
C LYS A 52 16.57 -15.57 4.59
N SER A 53 16.18 -15.33 3.33
CA SER A 53 16.84 -15.93 2.17
C SER A 53 18.23 -15.35 1.94
N LYS A 54 19.20 -16.24 1.66
CA LYS A 54 20.55 -15.85 1.21
C LYS A 54 20.65 -15.65 -0.31
N ARG A 55 19.54 -15.83 -1.04
CA ARG A 55 19.49 -15.82 -2.52
C ARG A 55 18.65 -14.66 -3.03
N VAL A 56 18.89 -13.48 -2.46
CA VAL A 56 18.25 -12.22 -2.84
C VAL A 56 19.23 -11.38 -3.66
N ALA A 57 18.73 -10.72 -4.69
CA ALA A 57 19.46 -9.74 -5.48
C ALA A 57 18.64 -8.45 -5.56
N VAL A 58 19.32 -7.30 -5.57
CA VAL A 58 18.70 -5.98 -5.70
C VAL A 58 19.22 -5.31 -6.96
N LEU A 59 18.30 -4.76 -7.75
CA LEU A 59 18.63 -3.91 -8.89
C LEU A 59 18.29 -2.46 -8.52
N PRO A 60 19.28 -1.57 -8.37
CA PRO A 60 19.01 -0.15 -8.20
C PRO A 60 18.29 0.39 -9.43
N VAL A 61 17.26 1.21 -9.19
CA VAL A 61 16.52 1.91 -10.24
C VAL A 61 16.66 3.41 -10.04
N ASP A 62 16.82 4.15 -11.14
CA ASP A 62 16.88 5.61 -11.15
C ASP A 62 15.57 6.15 -11.72
N MET A 63 14.56 6.20 -10.85
CA MET A 63 13.24 6.74 -11.15
C MET A 63 12.58 7.25 -9.87
N GLU A 64 11.69 8.23 -10.00
CA GLU A 64 10.79 8.59 -8.91
C GLU A 64 9.80 7.44 -8.65
N TRP A 65 9.67 7.04 -7.38
CA TRP A 65 8.73 6.00 -6.96
C TRP A 65 8.14 6.34 -5.60
N SER A 66 6.85 6.08 -5.45
CA SER A 66 6.11 6.19 -4.20
C SER A 66 5.00 5.13 -4.22
N ASP A 67 4.82 4.41 -3.12
CA ASP A 67 3.72 3.45 -2.93
C ASP A 67 2.35 4.12 -2.70
N LEU A 68 2.35 5.46 -2.52
CA LEU A 68 1.17 6.26 -2.23
C LEU A 68 0.38 5.75 -1.00
N GLY A 69 1.10 5.29 0.02
CA GLY A 69 0.49 4.77 1.24
C GLY A 69 -0.14 5.82 2.17
N SER A 70 0.04 7.11 1.90
CA SER A 70 -0.49 8.18 2.76
C SER A 70 -0.88 9.45 1.98
N TRP A 71 -1.69 10.31 2.61
CA TRP A 71 -1.98 11.65 2.09
C TRP A 71 -0.74 12.54 1.99
N GLU A 72 0.25 12.33 2.85
CA GLU A 72 1.54 13.01 2.72
C GLU A 72 2.23 12.61 1.42
N SER A 73 2.20 11.34 1.04
CA SER A 73 2.74 10.87 -0.24
C SER A 73 2.08 11.59 -1.42
N ILE A 74 0.77 11.84 -1.34
CA ILE A 74 0.04 12.63 -2.34
C ILE A 74 0.54 14.08 -2.37
N TYR A 75 0.74 14.70 -1.21
CA TYR A 75 1.30 16.06 -1.12
C TYR A 75 2.69 16.14 -1.76
N GLN A 76 3.56 15.16 -1.51
CA GLN A 76 4.93 15.15 -2.04
C GLN A 76 4.95 15.11 -3.57
N VAL A 77 4.16 14.23 -4.19
CA VAL A 77 4.12 14.06 -5.65
C VAL A 77 3.25 15.08 -6.38
N SER A 78 2.47 15.88 -5.66
CA SER A 78 1.59 16.88 -6.26
C SER A 78 2.31 18.20 -6.53
N GLU A 79 1.89 18.87 -7.61
CA GLU A 79 2.28 20.24 -7.93
C GLU A 79 1.78 21.18 -6.82
N LYS A 80 2.68 22.06 -6.37
CA LYS A 80 2.45 22.99 -5.27
C LYS A 80 2.28 24.40 -5.83
N ASP A 81 1.37 25.16 -5.24
CA ASP A 81 1.25 26.59 -5.53
C ASP A 81 2.45 27.39 -4.96
N LYS A 82 2.42 28.71 -5.13
CA LYS A 82 3.48 29.62 -4.66
C LYS A 82 3.67 29.64 -3.14
N GLN A 83 2.67 29.20 -2.38
CA GLN A 83 2.68 29.12 -0.92
C GLN A 83 2.99 27.69 -0.43
N GLY A 84 3.32 26.76 -1.35
CA GLY A 84 3.60 25.37 -1.04
C GLY A 84 2.33 24.52 -0.89
N ASN A 85 1.14 25.04 -1.17
CA ASN A 85 -0.10 24.28 -0.99
C ASN A 85 -0.40 23.38 -2.18
N VAL A 86 -1.04 22.26 -1.90
CA VAL A 86 -1.71 21.41 -2.88
C VAL A 86 -3.21 21.56 -2.65
N ILE A 87 -3.91 22.24 -3.55
CA ILE A 87 -5.34 22.50 -3.41
C ILE A 87 -6.12 21.76 -4.50
N ARG A 88 -7.10 20.96 -4.10
CA ARG A 88 -8.03 20.28 -5.00
C ARG A 88 -9.47 20.44 -4.53
N GLY A 89 -10.34 20.84 -5.45
CA GLY A 89 -11.78 20.95 -5.20
C GLY A 89 -12.23 22.34 -4.75
N ASN A 90 -13.33 22.39 -4.00
CA ASN A 90 -13.97 23.64 -3.58
C ASN A 90 -13.30 24.18 -2.31
N VAL A 91 -12.22 24.93 -2.49
CA VAL A 91 -11.37 25.41 -1.39
C VAL A 91 -11.16 26.92 -1.48
N ILE A 92 -11.27 27.60 -0.34
CA ILE A 92 -10.84 28.98 -0.15
C ILE A 92 -9.71 29.00 0.88
N SER A 93 -8.52 29.41 0.46
CA SER A 93 -7.36 29.50 1.34
C SER A 93 -6.93 30.95 1.54
N HIS A 94 -6.73 31.36 2.78
CA HIS A 94 -6.17 32.65 3.14
C HIS A 94 -4.99 32.47 4.10
N GLU A 95 -3.85 33.10 3.81
CA GLU A 95 -2.61 32.98 4.59
C GLU A 95 -2.29 31.52 4.96
N THR A 96 -2.43 30.62 4.00
CA THR A 96 -2.25 29.17 4.19
C THR A 96 -0.98 28.72 3.47
N HIS A 97 -0.15 27.91 4.13
CA HIS A 97 1.15 27.52 3.60
C HIS A 97 1.46 26.04 3.81
N ASN A 98 2.10 25.40 2.81
CA ASN A 98 2.53 24.00 2.87
C ASN A 98 1.41 22.99 3.24
N CYS A 99 0.17 23.26 2.84
CA CYS A 99 -0.98 22.42 3.16
C CYS A 99 -1.43 21.58 1.96
N LEU A 100 -1.88 20.35 2.21
CA LEU A 100 -2.73 19.61 1.28
C LEU A 100 -4.19 19.85 1.68
N ILE A 101 -4.98 20.44 0.79
CA ILE A 101 -6.42 20.63 0.98
C ILE A 101 -7.16 19.95 -0.15
N PHE A 102 -7.90 18.92 0.20
CA PHE A 102 -8.72 18.15 -0.72
C PHE A 102 -10.19 18.30 -0.33
N SER A 103 -11.02 18.74 -1.26
CA SER A 103 -12.47 18.81 -1.11
C SER A 103 -13.14 18.06 -2.26
N SER A 104 -13.92 17.04 -1.92
CA SER A 104 -14.71 16.31 -2.91
C SER A 104 -15.97 17.08 -3.31
N LYS A 105 -16.58 17.81 -2.35
CA LYS A 105 -17.91 18.40 -2.55
C LYS A 105 -18.16 19.66 -1.73
N LYS A 106 -17.92 19.63 -0.42
CA LYS A 106 -18.24 20.75 0.46
C LYS A 106 -17.17 21.84 0.35
N LEU A 107 -17.55 23.08 0.62
CA LEU A 107 -16.57 24.16 0.72
C LEU A 107 -15.67 23.93 1.94
N VAL A 108 -14.36 23.91 1.72
CA VAL A 108 -13.34 23.94 2.78
C VAL A 108 -12.66 25.30 2.78
N THR A 109 -12.62 25.96 3.94
CA THR A 109 -11.94 27.23 4.10
C THR A 109 -10.79 27.11 5.10
N SER A 110 -9.59 27.53 4.72
CA SER A 110 -8.41 27.57 5.59
C SER A 110 -7.93 29.00 5.79
N ILE A 111 -7.60 29.39 7.02
CA ILE A 111 -7.20 30.76 7.37
C ILE A 111 -6.04 30.72 8.37
N GLY A 112 -4.87 31.23 7.97
CA GLY A 112 -3.72 31.39 8.87
C GLY A 112 -3.12 30.06 9.37
N VAL A 113 -3.27 28.99 8.59
CA VAL A 113 -2.80 27.64 8.96
C VAL A 113 -1.62 27.20 8.10
N GLU A 114 -0.78 26.33 8.64
CA GLU A 114 0.40 25.83 7.97
C GLU A 114 0.64 24.34 8.25
N ASN A 115 1.24 23.65 7.27
CA ASN A 115 1.67 22.25 7.38
C ASN A 115 0.54 21.27 7.78
N LEU A 116 -0.65 21.44 7.19
CA LEU A 116 -1.81 20.59 7.45
C LEU A 116 -2.23 19.77 6.23
N ILE A 117 -2.79 18.59 6.51
CA ILE A 117 -3.55 17.80 5.55
C ILE A 117 -5.02 17.91 5.94
N ILE A 118 -5.82 18.55 5.10
CA ILE A 118 -7.26 18.75 5.27
C ILE A 118 -7.96 18.00 4.15
N VAL A 119 -8.74 16.98 4.50
CA VAL A 119 -9.44 16.14 3.53
C VAL A 119 -10.92 16.14 3.86
N GLU A 120 -11.72 16.55 2.89
CA GLU A 120 -13.17 16.49 2.89
C GLU A 120 -13.63 15.55 1.75
N THR A 121 -14.42 14.58 2.15
CA THR A 121 -14.95 13.45 1.37
C THR A 121 -16.44 13.28 1.66
N ASP A 122 -17.16 12.51 0.85
CA ASP A 122 -18.60 12.28 1.08
C ASP A 122 -18.86 11.55 2.41
N ASP A 123 -17.94 10.69 2.85
CA ASP A 123 -18.00 9.92 4.09
C ASP A 123 -17.39 10.62 5.32
N ALA A 124 -16.62 11.68 5.13
CA ALA A 124 -16.02 12.49 6.19
C ALA A 124 -15.77 13.94 5.75
#